data_AF-M4Z2L0-F1
#
_entry.id   AF-M4Z2L0-F1
#
_cell.length_a   1.000
_cell.length_b   1.000
_cell.length_c   1.000
_cell.angle_alpha   90.00
_cell.angle_beta   90.00
_cell.angle_gamma   90.00
#
_symmetry.space_group_name_H-M   'P 1'
#
loop_
_entity.id
_entity.type
_entity.pdbx_description
1 polymer ?
#
loop_
_entity_poly.entity_id
_entity_poly.type
_entity_poly.pdbx_seq_one_letter_code
_entity_poly.pdbx_strand_id
1 'polypeptide(L)'
;MMSKVDISRLNLRTSGASASAVPPPQQAEQAEEDRSKDAFFAQVGEIAEAMIARHGREFATGTLVLAAKFVAEGRPLVSRGTEAGSTAKPV
;
A
#
# COMPACT_ATOMS: atom_id res chain seq x y z
N MET A 1 -56.88 38.81 0.70
CA MET A 1 -56.39 38.44 2.05
C MET A 1 -56.38 36.90 2.12
N MET A 2 -55.35 36.28 2.68
CA MET A 2 -55.04 34.82 2.68
C MET A 2 -54.54 34.28 1.32
N SER A 3 -53.52 33.42 1.19
CA SER A 3 -52.93 32.46 2.12
C SER A 3 -51.41 32.39 2.00
N LYS A 4 -50.78 32.23 3.17
CA LYS A 4 -49.39 31.83 3.39
C LYS A 4 -49.23 30.35 3.05
N VAL A 5 -48.46 30.00 2.02
CA VAL A 5 -47.88 28.66 1.91
C VAL A 5 -46.42 28.81 1.43
N ASP A 6 -45.50 28.81 2.38
CA ASP A 6 -44.05 28.72 2.18
C ASP A 6 -43.67 27.33 1.61
N ILE A 7 -43.76 27.18 0.30
CA ILE A 7 -43.34 25.97 -0.45
C ILE A 7 -41.81 25.75 -0.41
N SER A 8 -41.03 26.73 0.05
CA SER A 8 -39.57 26.62 0.14
C SER A 8 -39.03 25.89 1.38
N ARG A 9 -39.89 25.45 2.32
CA ARG A 9 -39.43 24.74 3.54
C ARG A 9 -39.47 23.22 3.47
N LEU A 10 -40.05 22.63 2.44
CA LEU A 10 -40.15 21.17 2.36
C LEU A 10 -38.84 20.50 1.90
N ASN A 11 -37.90 21.23 1.29
CA ASN A 11 -36.65 20.67 0.78
C ASN A 11 -35.46 20.71 1.76
N LEU A 12 -35.65 21.19 3.00
CA LEU A 12 -34.56 21.31 3.98
C LEU A 12 -34.63 20.29 5.14
N ARG A 13 -35.67 19.44 5.19
CA ARG A 13 -35.81 18.38 6.22
C ARG A 13 -35.22 17.02 5.82
N THR A 14 -34.56 16.92 4.67
CA THR A 14 -33.73 15.75 4.37
C THR A 14 -32.25 15.96 4.72
N SER A 15 -31.94 16.98 5.51
CA SER A 15 -30.69 17.09 6.26
C SER A 15 -30.92 16.52 7.66
N GLY A 16 -30.83 15.20 7.80
CA GLY A 16 -31.15 14.58 9.10
C GLY A 16 -31.13 13.06 9.16
N ALA A 17 -30.37 12.39 8.29
CA ALA A 17 -29.90 11.05 8.60
C ALA A 17 -28.38 11.09 8.50
N SER A 18 -27.74 11.47 9.61
CA SER A 18 -26.48 10.84 9.98
C SER A 18 -26.73 9.34 9.93
N ALA A 19 -26.48 8.75 8.77
CA ALA A 19 -26.27 7.33 8.72
C ALA A 19 -25.06 7.10 9.62
N SER A 20 -25.32 6.57 10.82
CA SER A 20 -24.47 5.51 11.35
C SER A 20 -24.46 4.41 10.29
N ALA A 21 -23.74 4.65 9.20
CA ALA A 21 -23.28 3.60 8.34
C ALA A 21 -22.15 2.98 9.13
N VAL A 22 -22.49 2.02 9.99
CA VAL A 22 -21.56 0.92 10.23
C VAL A 22 -21.15 0.49 8.81
N PRO A 23 -19.90 0.71 8.40
CA PRO A 23 -19.50 0.39 7.05
C PRO A 23 -19.86 -1.09 6.84
N PRO A 24 -20.47 -1.50 5.71
CA PRO A 24 -20.55 -2.91 5.37
C PRO A 24 -19.17 -3.54 5.60
N PRO A 25 -19.09 -4.74 6.18
CA PRO A 25 -17.82 -5.34 6.62
C PRO A 25 -16.72 -5.30 5.54
N GLN A 26 -17.14 -5.41 4.28
CA GLN A 26 -16.28 -5.32 3.09
C GLN A 26 -15.52 -3.99 2.92
N GLN A 27 -16.04 -2.85 3.40
CA GLN A 27 -15.38 -1.55 3.33
C GLN A 27 -14.37 -1.33 4.46
N ALA A 28 -14.62 -1.92 5.64
CA ALA A 28 -13.67 -1.89 6.74
C ALA A 28 -12.44 -2.74 6.41
N GLU A 29 -12.63 -3.95 5.87
CA GLU A 29 -11.53 -4.82 5.40
C GLU A 29 -10.71 -4.17 4.27
N GLN A 30 -11.35 -3.53 3.28
CA GLN A 30 -10.61 -2.79 2.24
C GLN A 30 -9.75 -1.66 2.82
N ALA A 31 -10.28 -0.90 3.78
CA ALA A 31 -9.52 0.17 4.43
C ALA A 31 -8.33 -0.35 5.26
N GLU A 32 -8.44 -1.54 5.84
CA GLU A 32 -7.34 -2.20 6.54
C GLU A 32 -6.29 -2.75 5.56
N GLU A 33 -6.71 -3.36 4.46
CA GLU A 33 -5.83 -3.81 3.39
C GLU A 33 -5.04 -2.64 2.77
N ASP A 34 -5.70 -1.51 2.52
CA ASP A 34 -5.05 -0.33 1.93
C ASP A 34 -4.02 0.28 2.89
N ARG A 35 -4.30 0.34 4.20
CA ARG A 35 -3.29 0.73 5.19
C ARG A 35 -2.08 -0.20 5.21
N SER A 36 -2.33 -1.51 5.09
CA SER A 36 -1.26 -2.50 5.05
C SER A 36 -0.36 -2.31 3.82
N LYS A 37 -0.96 -2.10 2.64
CA LYS A 37 -0.23 -1.82 1.39
C LYS A 37 0.60 -0.53 1.50
N ASP A 38 0.01 0.55 2.00
CA ASP A 38 0.70 1.84 2.19
C ASP A 38 1.92 1.71 3.12
N ALA A 39 1.81 0.90 4.17
CA ALA A 39 2.94 0.63 5.08
C ALA A 39 4.13 -0.05 4.36
N PHE A 40 3.86 -0.95 3.42
CA PHE A 40 4.93 -1.55 2.60
C PHE A 40 5.53 -0.54 1.62
N PHE A 41 4.72 0.32 1.00
CA PHE A 41 5.24 1.39 0.15
C PHE A 41 6.17 2.34 0.92
N ALA A 42 5.80 2.71 2.14
CA ALA A 42 6.65 3.52 3.01
C ALA A 42 8.00 2.84 3.29
N GLN A 43 7.99 1.56 3.69
CA GLN A 43 9.22 0.78 3.96
C GLN A 43 10.11 0.66 2.72
N VAL A 44 9.53 0.40 1.55
CA VAL A 44 10.29 0.34 0.29
C VAL A 44 10.93 1.70 -0.02
N GLY A 45 10.21 2.80 0.24
CA GLY A 45 10.75 4.15 0.10
C GLY A 45 11.94 4.42 1.02
N GLU A 46 11.85 4.06 2.30
CA GLU A 46 12.96 4.21 3.25
C GLU A 46 14.20 3.42 2.83
N ILE A 47 14.02 2.19 2.35
CA ILE A 47 15.12 1.37 1.83
C ILE A 47 15.72 2.02 0.58
N ALA A 48 14.90 2.52 -0.34
CA ALA A 48 15.36 3.20 -1.54
C ALA A 48 16.21 4.43 -1.20
N GLU A 49 15.76 5.27 -0.28
CA GLU A 49 16.52 6.44 0.20
C GLU A 49 17.87 6.02 0.84
N ALA A 50 17.88 4.96 1.65
CA ALA A 50 19.11 4.43 2.22
C ALA A 50 20.09 3.92 1.14
N MET A 51 19.59 3.30 0.07
CA MET A 51 20.40 2.87 -1.07
C MET A 51 20.93 4.07 -1.86
N ILE A 52 20.12 5.09 -2.09
CA ILE A 52 20.51 6.33 -2.79
C ILE A 52 21.63 7.03 -2.01
N ALA A 53 21.45 7.18 -0.70
CA ALA A 53 22.42 7.86 0.16
C ALA A 53 23.79 7.17 0.19
N ARG A 54 23.83 5.83 0.07
CA ARG A 54 25.06 5.03 0.16
C ARG A 54 25.71 4.73 -1.19
N HIS A 55 24.92 4.56 -2.24
CA HIS A 55 25.37 3.98 -3.51
C HIS A 55 24.89 4.74 -4.75
N GLY A 56 24.02 5.75 -4.58
CA GLY A 56 23.50 6.57 -5.65
C GLY A 56 22.19 6.07 -6.27
N ARG A 57 21.57 6.97 -7.04
CA ARG A 57 20.22 6.79 -7.60
C ARG A 57 20.11 5.66 -8.63
N GLU A 58 21.12 5.52 -9.48
CA GLU A 58 21.14 4.49 -10.54
C GLU A 58 21.16 3.09 -9.94
N PHE A 59 21.97 2.89 -8.90
CA PHE A 59 22.05 1.62 -8.18
C PHE A 59 20.73 1.25 -7.49
N ALA A 60 20.12 2.21 -6.77
CA ALA A 60 18.84 2.01 -6.09
C ALA A 60 17.74 1.62 -7.08
N THR A 61 17.61 2.39 -8.17
CA THR A 61 16.62 2.14 -9.22
C THR A 61 16.81 0.77 -9.85
N GLY A 62 18.04 0.44 -10.27
CA GLY A 62 18.32 -0.84 -10.91
C GLY A 62 18.00 -2.04 -10.01
N THR A 63 18.31 -1.95 -8.72
CA THR A 63 18.03 -3.02 -7.77
C THR A 63 16.53 -3.22 -7.53
N LEU A 64 15.77 -2.13 -7.38
CA LEU A 64 14.32 -2.21 -7.18
C LEU A 64 13.60 -2.76 -8.41
N VAL A 65 14.02 -2.35 -9.61
CA VAL A 65 13.51 -2.91 -10.89
C VAL A 65 13.83 -4.40 -10.99
N LEU A 66 15.05 -4.82 -10.62
CA LEU A 66 15.42 -6.23 -10.62
C LEU A 66 14.59 -7.06 -9.64
N ALA A 67 14.36 -6.53 -8.43
CA ALA A 67 13.49 -7.17 -7.44
C ALA A 67 12.06 -7.32 -7.97
N ALA A 68 11.50 -6.26 -8.56
CA ALA A 68 10.18 -6.29 -9.19
C ALA A 68 10.09 -7.34 -10.31
N LYS A 69 11.14 -7.47 -11.14
CA LYS A 69 11.23 -8.51 -12.18
C LYS A 69 11.19 -9.91 -11.57
N PHE A 70 11.93 -10.18 -10.49
CA PHE A 70 11.93 -11.50 -9.86
C PHE A 70 10.57 -11.84 -9.24
N VAL A 71 9.89 -10.85 -8.64
CA VAL A 71 8.50 -11.03 -8.17
C VAL A 71 7.59 -11.41 -9.34
N ALA A 72 7.67 -10.70 -10.46
CA ALA A 72 6.87 -11.00 -11.65
C ALA A 72 7.18 -12.38 -12.26
N GLU A 73 8.44 -12.82 -12.18
CA GLU A 73 8.88 -14.15 -12.62
C GLU A 73 8.57 -15.27 -11.60
N GLY A 74 8.03 -14.95 -10.42
CA GLY A 74 7.78 -15.92 -9.34
C GLY A 74 9.06 -16.50 -8.73
N ARG A 75 10.19 -15.81 -8.87
CA ARG A 75 11.50 -16.25 -8.38
C ARG A 75 11.71 -15.83 -6.92
N PRO A 76 12.41 -16.63 -6.10
CA PRO A 76 12.76 -16.23 -4.75
C PRO A 76 13.71 -15.03 -4.76
N LEU A 77 13.34 -13.97 -4.04
CA LEU A 77 14.17 -12.77 -3.86
C LEU A 77 15.32 -12.98 -2.88
N VAL A 78 15.14 -13.94 -1.97
CA VAL A 78 16.13 -14.29 -0.95
C VAL A 78 16.59 -15.69 -1.24
N SER A 79 17.65 -15.81 -2.05
CA SER A 79 18.52 -16.98 -1.93
C SER A 79 19.28 -16.79 -0.64
N ARG A 80 18.68 -17.18 0.51
CA ARG A 80 19.49 -17.47 1.71
C ARG A 80 20.55 -18.43 1.19
N GLY A 81 21.80 -17.98 1.22
CA GLY A 81 22.88 -18.62 0.48
C GLY A 81 22.74 -20.14 0.57
N THR A 82 22.87 -20.78 -0.57
CA THR A 82 23.55 -22.07 -0.60
C THR A 82 24.82 -21.90 0.23
N GLU A 83 24.71 -22.22 1.52
CA GLU A 83 25.77 -22.71 2.37
C GLU A 83 26.15 -24.10 1.84
N ALA A 84 26.46 -24.22 0.55
CA ALA A 84 27.34 -25.28 0.10
C ALA A 84 28.72 -24.72 0.31
N GLY A 85 29.25 -25.01 1.51
CA GLY A 85 30.69 -25.14 1.66
C GLY A 85 31.19 -25.97 0.50
N SER A 86 31.82 -25.30 -0.47
CA SER A 86 32.73 -25.94 -1.40
C SER A 86 33.88 -26.41 -0.53
N THR A 87 33.71 -27.63 -0.07
CA THR A 87 34.66 -28.46 0.65
C THR A 87 36.06 -28.18 0.12
N ALA A 88 36.91 -27.70 1.02
CA ALA A 88 38.35 -27.84 0.90
C ALA A 88 38.65 -29.27 0.42
N LYS A 89 39.18 -29.38 -0.79
CA LYS A 89 39.66 -30.64 -1.33
C LYS A 89 41.04 -30.89 -0.71
N PRO A 90 41.24 -31.94 0.10
CA PRO A 90 42.58 -32.32 0.47
C PRO A 90 43.25 -32.92 -0.77
N VAL A 91 44.44 -32.43 -1.11
CA VAL A 91 45.43 -33.13 -1.93
C VAL A 91 46.69 -33.30 -1.10
#